data_AF-A0A3B9UCS8-F1
#
_entry.id   AF-A0A3B9UCS8-F1
#
_cell.length_a   1.000
_cell.length_b   1.000
_cell.length_c   1.000
_cell.angle_alpha   90.00
_cell.angle_beta   90.00
_cell.angle_gamma   90.00
#
_symmetry.space_group_name_H-M   'P 1'
#
loop_
_entity.id
_entity.type
_entity.pdbx_description
1 polymer ?
#
loop_
_entity_poly.entity_id
_entity_poly.type
_entity_poly.pdbx_seq_one_letter_code
_entity_poly.pdbx_strand_id
1 'polypeptide(L)'
;MLELGAPVLDLEGLANHKGSAFGQIGELPQPTNEQFENDGAVRLAELDGQPRIWIEDESRSIGRIWLQQSFFAHKKSAPVVLLERSLDERIERLVAAYGQASREELAETFVRISKRLGDQNAREAVDHVQQGNLADAARIALHYYDRTYAESVAARTETITARLDGTGKSDAEVARELISLP
;
A
#
# COMPACT_ATOMS: atom_id res chain seq x y z
N MET A 1 0.09 8.96 10.83
CA MET A 1 -0.73 10.19 10.62
C MET A 1 -1.94 10.23 11.54
N LEU A 2 -2.78 9.19 11.54
CA LEU A 2 -3.92 9.07 12.46
C LEU A 2 -3.52 9.30 13.93
N GLU A 3 -2.43 8.68 14.38
CA GLU A 3 -1.88 8.85 15.73
C GLU A 3 -1.45 10.29 16.06
N LEU A 4 -1.17 11.11 15.04
CA LEU A 4 -0.84 12.52 15.19
C LEU A 4 -2.07 13.44 15.05
N GLY A 5 -3.28 12.87 14.95
CA GLY A 5 -4.54 13.61 14.87
C GLY A 5 -4.85 14.17 13.48
N ALA A 6 -4.13 13.76 12.43
CA ALA A 6 -4.45 14.19 11.07
C ALA A 6 -5.78 13.57 10.59
N PRO A 7 -6.60 14.30 9.81
CA PRO A 7 -7.78 13.72 9.17
C PRO A 7 -7.34 12.71 8.11
N VAL A 8 -7.59 11.42 8.34
CA VAL A 8 -7.25 10.33 7.40
C VAL A 8 -8.47 9.45 7.17
N LEU A 9 -8.73 9.15 5.89
CA LEU A 9 -9.58 8.05 5.45
C LEU A 9 -8.69 6.84 5.15
N ASP A 10 -8.58 5.94 6.12
CA ASP A 10 -7.73 4.73 6.08
C ASP A 10 -8.45 3.61 5.33
N LEU A 11 -8.23 3.52 4.02
CA LEU A 11 -8.91 2.53 3.18
C LEU A 11 -8.40 1.12 3.44
N GLU A 12 -7.10 0.95 3.69
CA GLU A 12 -6.50 -0.34 4.05
C GLU A 12 -7.09 -0.89 5.35
N GLY A 13 -7.19 -0.04 6.38
CA GLY A 13 -7.79 -0.36 7.67
C GLY A 13 -9.28 -0.69 7.54
N LEU A 14 -10.04 0.10 6.78
CA LEU A 14 -11.45 -0.22 6.47
C LEU A 14 -11.59 -1.53 5.70
N ALA A 15 -10.62 -1.89 4.87
CA ALA A 15 -10.64 -3.10 4.05
C ALA A 15 -10.07 -4.34 4.76
N ASN A 16 -9.47 -4.21 5.95
CA ASN A 16 -8.61 -5.22 6.58
C ASN A 16 -7.57 -5.78 5.61
N HIS A 17 -6.82 -4.89 4.93
CA HIS A 17 -5.90 -5.31 3.86
C HIS A 17 -4.79 -4.30 3.58
N LYS A 18 -3.53 -4.75 3.56
CA LYS A 18 -2.32 -3.91 3.38
C LYS A 18 -1.98 -3.55 1.91
N GLY A 19 -2.99 -3.25 1.08
CA GLY A 19 -2.79 -2.69 -0.28
C GLY A 19 -2.03 -3.50 -1.33
N SER A 20 -1.58 -4.73 -1.03
CA SER A 20 -0.69 -5.50 -1.91
C SER A 20 -1.22 -6.90 -2.22
N ALA A 21 -0.59 -7.63 -3.13
CA ALA A 21 -0.92 -9.05 -3.34
C ALA A 21 -0.75 -9.93 -2.09
N PHE A 22 0.04 -9.46 -1.12
CA PHE A 22 0.28 -10.08 0.18
C PHE A 22 -0.64 -9.48 1.27
N GLY A 23 -1.50 -8.51 0.93
CA GLY A 23 -2.16 -7.64 1.88
C GLY A 23 -3.16 -8.32 2.83
N GLN A 24 -3.66 -9.51 2.49
CA GLN A 24 -4.52 -10.31 3.37
C GLN A 24 -3.74 -11.04 4.48
N ILE A 25 -2.43 -11.22 4.32
CA ILE A 25 -1.61 -12.00 5.25
C ILE A 25 -1.57 -11.30 6.61
N GLY A 26 -1.92 -12.06 7.66
CA GLY A 26 -1.97 -11.57 9.03
C GLY A 26 -3.09 -10.56 9.30
N GLU A 27 -4.04 -10.37 8.37
CA GLU A 27 -5.18 -9.49 8.54
C GLU A 27 -6.46 -10.23 8.91
N LEU A 28 -7.41 -9.50 9.48
CA LEU A 28 -8.78 -9.97 9.64
C LEU A 28 -9.43 -10.25 8.26
N PRO A 29 -10.51 -11.05 8.21
CA PRO A 29 -11.29 -11.18 6.99
C PRO A 29 -11.74 -9.80 6.48
N GLN A 30 -11.54 -9.53 5.20
CA GLN A 30 -12.07 -8.30 4.61
C GLN A 30 -13.59 -8.22 4.81
N PRO A 31 -14.18 -7.03 4.94
CA PRO A 31 -15.63 -6.87 4.91
C PRO A 31 -16.22 -7.24 3.54
N THR A 32 -17.56 -7.19 3.40
CA THR A 32 -18.17 -7.14 2.07
C THR A 32 -17.98 -5.75 1.47
N ASN A 33 -18.18 -5.60 0.16
CA ASN A 33 -18.10 -4.27 -0.47
C ASN A 33 -19.13 -3.30 0.13
N GLU A 34 -20.35 -3.76 0.41
CA GLU A 34 -21.41 -2.94 0.99
C GLU A 34 -21.03 -2.48 2.41
N GLN A 35 -20.46 -3.36 3.22
CA GLN A 35 -20.03 -2.99 4.57
C GLN A 35 -18.85 -2.02 4.53
N PHE A 36 -17.88 -2.23 3.65
CA PHE A 36 -16.79 -1.29 3.40
C PHE A 36 -17.32 0.10 3.01
N GLU A 37 -18.32 0.16 2.12
CA GLU A 37 -18.95 1.41 1.70
C GLU A 37 -19.70 2.09 2.85
N ASN A 38 -20.41 1.34 3.69
CA ASN A 38 -21.09 1.87 4.86
C ASN A 38 -20.09 2.48 5.85
N ASP A 39 -19.04 1.75 6.21
CA ASP A 39 -18.03 2.22 7.16
C ASP A 39 -17.24 3.41 6.60
N GLY A 40 -16.92 3.37 5.31
CA GLY A 40 -16.29 4.48 4.59
C GLY A 40 -17.18 5.73 4.56
N ALA A 41 -18.49 5.59 4.35
CA ALA A 41 -19.42 6.71 4.37
C ALA A 41 -19.54 7.35 5.76
N VAL A 42 -19.62 6.53 6.82
CA VAL A 42 -19.59 7.01 8.20
C VAL A 42 -18.29 7.77 8.47
N ARG A 43 -17.15 7.19 8.09
CA ARG A 43 -15.85 7.81 8.30
C ARG A 43 -15.70 9.13 7.55
N LEU A 44 -16.20 9.21 6.32
CA LEU A 44 -16.21 10.45 5.54
C LEU A 44 -17.09 11.53 6.18
N ALA A 45 -18.25 11.15 6.74
CA ALA A 45 -19.11 12.09 7.45
C ALA A 45 -18.43 12.68 8.71
N GLU A 46 -17.64 11.87 9.43
CA GLU A 46 -16.84 12.35 10.57
C GLU A 46 -15.72 13.31 10.15
N LEU A 47 -15.24 13.17 8.92
CA LEU A 47 -14.19 14.00 8.33
C LEU A 47 -14.77 15.23 7.60
N ASP A 48 -16.09 15.39 7.58
CA ASP A 48 -16.72 16.52 6.91
C ASP A 48 -16.26 17.86 7.51
N GLY A 49 -16.07 18.84 6.63
CA GLY A 49 -15.54 20.16 7.00
C GLY A 49 -14.04 20.21 7.31
N GLN A 50 -13.31 19.10 7.28
CA GLN A 50 -11.85 19.12 7.40
C GLN A 50 -11.22 19.78 6.17
N PRO A 51 -10.25 20.70 6.34
CA PRO A 51 -9.66 21.43 5.22
C PRO A 51 -8.84 20.53 4.29
N ARG A 52 -8.39 19.37 4.80
CA ARG A 52 -7.64 18.36 4.04
C ARG A 52 -7.86 16.99 4.67
N ILE A 53 -8.08 16.00 3.82
CA ILE A 53 -8.20 14.59 4.21
C ILE A 53 -7.09 13.81 3.49
N TRP A 54 -6.31 13.04 4.24
CA TRP A 54 -5.32 12.11 3.70
C TRP A 54 -5.97 10.78 3.36
N ILE A 55 -5.50 10.16 2.29
CA ILE A 55 -5.98 8.87 1.81
C ILE A 55 -4.83 8.11 1.16
N GLU A 56 -4.81 6.79 1.27
CA GLU A 56 -3.84 5.98 0.52
C GLU A 56 -4.07 6.06 -1.00
N ASP A 57 -2.98 6.04 -1.78
CA ASP A 57 -3.06 5.95 -3.24
C ASP A 57 -3.26 4.51 -3.74
N GLU A 58 -4.28 3.85 -3.19
CA GLU A 58 -4.63 2.49 -3.60
C GLU A 58 -5.10 2.42 -5.05
N SER A 59 -5.03 1.23 -5.65
CA SER A 59 -5.67 1.00 -6.95
C SER A 59 -7.20 1.08 -6.84
N ARG A 60 -7.93 0.76 -7.92
CA ARG A 60 -9.41 0.64 -7.85
C ARG A 60 -9.85 -0.52 -6.94
N SER A 61 -8.97 -1.50 -6.72
CA SER A 61 -9.23 -2.65 -5.86
C SER A 61 -8.28 -2.67 -4.65
N ILE A 62 -8.81 -3.04 -3.49
CA ILE A 62 -8.06 -3.31 -2.27
C ILE A 62 -8.39 -4.74 -1.83
N GLY A 63 -7.56 -5.69 -2.24
CA GLY A 63 -7.89 -7.11 -2.16
C GLY A 63 -9.17 -7.41 -2.94
N ARG A 64 -10.23 -7.88 -2.27
CA ARG A 64 -11.55 -8.12 -2.86
C ARG A 64 -12.45 -6.89 -2.92
N ILE A 65 -12.13 -5.84 -2.16
CA ILE A 65 -12.91 -4.60 -2.13
C ILE A 65 -12.73 -3.87 -3.45
N TRP A 66 -13.84 -3.44 -4.04
CA TRP A 66 -13.84 -2.70 -5.30
C TRP A 66 -14.40 -1.30 -5.08
N LEU A 67 -13.56 -0.28 -5.27
CA LEU A 67 -13.96 1.10 -5.05
C LEU A 67 -14.99 1.55 -6.08
N GLN A 68 -16.02 2.24 -5.59
CA GLN A 68 -17.03 2.89 -6.41
C GLN A 68 -16.39 3.84 -7.42
N GLN A 69 -16.89 3.82 -8.66
CA GLN A 69 -16.25 4.53 -9.77
C GLN A 69 -16.17 6.04 -9.53
N SER A 70 -17.22 6.64 -8.96
CA SER A 70 -17.26 8.07 -8.63
C SER A 70 -16.18 8.44 -7.62
N PHE A 71 -16.07 7.67 -6.54
CA PHE A 71 -15.04 7.86 -5.51
C PHE A 71 -13.63 7.67 -6.08
N PHE A 72 -13.40 6.60 -6.84
CA PHE A 72 -12.10 6.34 -7.45
C PHE A 72 -11.69 7.44 -8.44
N ALA A 73 -12.61 7.92 -9.27
CA ALA A 73 -12.37 9.02 -10.19
C ALA A 73 -12.02 10.32 -9.45
N HIS A 74 -12.73 10.62 -8.36
CA HIS A 74 -12.42 11.79 -7.52
C HIS A 74 -11.03 11.66 -6.89
N LYS A 75 -10.72 10.51 -6.26
CA LYS A 75 -9.39 10.22 -5.71
C LYS A 75 -8.27 10.42 -6.73
N LYS A 76 -8.49 9.97 -7.97
CA LYS A 76 -7.50 10.11 -9.06
C LYS A 76 -7.23 11.55 -9.48
N SER A 77 -8.15 12.48 -9.22
CA SER A 77 -7.97 13.91 -9.47
C SER A 77 -7.36 14.68 -8.29
N ALA A 78 -7.21 14.04 -7.13
CA ALA A 78 -6.69 14.69 -5.94
C ALA A 78 -5.17 14.96 -6.04
N PRO A 79 -4.66 15.97 -5.31
CA PRO A 79 -3.22 16.16 -5.14
C PRO A 79 -2.54 14.92 -4.57
N VAL A 80 -1.40 14.56 -5.14
CA VAL A 80 -0.59 13.41 -4.71
C VAL A 80 0.71 13.89 -4.09
N VAL A 81 1.08 13.28 -2.96
CA VAL A 81 2.42 13.40 -2.38
C VAL A 81 3.15 12.10 -2.58
N LEU A 82 4.35 12.18 -3.17
CA LEU A 82 5.20 11.02 -3.35
C LEU A 82 6.13 10.86 -2.14
N LEU A 83 6.00 9.75 -1.42
CA LEU A 83 6.93 9.36 -0.35
C LEU A 83 7.94 8.36 -0.89
N GLU A 84 9.22 8.71 -0.85
CA GLU A 84 10.32 7.86 -1.28
C GLU A 84 11.07 7.32 -0.04
N ARG A 85 11.53 6.08 -0.12
CA ARG A 85 12.31 5.37 0.90
C ARG A 85 13.38 4.55 0.20
N SER A 86 14.50 4.31 0.87
CA SER A 86 15.56 3.50 0.28
C SER A 86 15.07 2.07 0.02
N LEU A 87 15.70 1.38 -0.94
CA LEU A 87 15.38 -0.01 -1.23
C LEU A 87 15.52 -0.90 0.01
N ASP A 88 16.57 -0.70 0.79
CA ASP A 88 16.86 -1.52 1.97
C ASP A 88 15.83 -1.30 3.07
N GLU A 89 15.41 -0.05 3.34
CA GLU A 89 14.33 0.23 4.29
C GLU A 89 13.01 -0.40 3.85
N ARG A 90 12.71 -0.38 2.56
CA ARG A 90 11.49 -1.02 2.02
C ARG A 90 11.53 -2.53 2.19
N ILE A 91 12.70 -3.16 1.97
CA ILE A 91 12.90 -4.59 2.20
C ILE A 91 12.72 -4.91 3.69
N GLU A 92 13.37 -4.17 4.58
CA GLU A 92 13.25 -4.36 6.04
C GLU A 92 11.80 -4.26 6.50
N ARG A 93 11.05 -3.26 6.00
CA ARG A 93 9.63 -3.10 6.30
C ARG A 93 8.79 -4.28 5.81
N LEU A 94 9.05 -4.77 4.59
CA LEU A 94 8.33 -5.93 4.06
C LEU A 94 8.62 -7.20 4.86
N VAL A 95 9.88 -7.42 5.25
CA VAL A 95 10.25 -8.55 6.09
C VAL A 95 9.61 -8.43 7.48
N ALA A 96 9.56 -7.23 8.06
CA ALA A 96 8.87 -7.00 9.33
C ALA A 96 7.35 -7.23 9.22
N ALA A 97 6.72 -6.76 8.13
CA ALA A 97 5.28 -6.85 7.93
C ALA A 97 4.78 -8.26 7.61
N TYR A 98 5.57 -9.05 6.85
CA TYR A 98 5.14 -10.35 6.34
C TYR A 98 5.96 -11.53 6.88
N GLY A 99 7.09 -11.30 7.55
CA GLY A 99 7.99 -12.37 7.97
C GLY A 99 7.49 -13.27 9.09
N GLN A 100 6.38 -12.91 9.74
CA GLN A 100 5.68 -13.77 10.70
C GLN A 100 4.71 -14.76 10.04
N ALA A 101 4.46 -14.60 8.73
CA ALA A 101 3.60 -15.49 7.98
C ALA A 101 4.26 -16.86 7.75
N SER A 102 3.44 -17.88 7.48
CA SER A 102 3.97 -19.18 7.09
C SER A 102 4.70 -19.10 5.75
N ARG A 103 5.68 -19.99 5.55
CA ARG A 103 6.42 -20.08 4.28
C ARG A 103 5.48 -20.46 3.14
N GLU A 104 4.48 -21.28 3.46
CA GLU A 104 3.43 -21.73 2.55
C GLU A 104 2.59 -20.55 2.04
N GLU A 105 2.08 -19.69 2.93
CA GLU A 105 1.27 -18.52 2.54
C GLU A 105 2.06 -17.53 1.67
N LEU A 106 3.33 -17.30 2.01
CA LEU A 106 4.21 -16.43 1.22
C LEU A 106 4.48 -17.04 -0.16
N ALA A 107 4.82 -18.32 -0.22
CA ALA A 107 5.10 -19.03 -1.47
C ALA A 107 3.86 -19.08 -2.39
N GLU A 108 2.68 -19.40 -1.84
CA GLU A 108 1.41 -19.39 -2.58
C GLU A 108 1.11 -18.01 -3.17
N THR A 109 1.40 -16.94 -2.42
CA THR A 109 1.20 -15.58 -2.90
C THR A 109 2.13 -15.26 -4.08
N PHE A 110 3.40 -15.67 -4.02
CA PHE A 110 4.34 -15.54 -5.15
C PHE A 110 3.87 -16.32 -6.39
N VAL A 111 3.37 -17.54 -6.20
CA VAL A 111 2.79 -18.35 -7.29
C VAL A 111 1.59 -17.65 -7.92
N ARG A 112 0.69 -17.06 -7.11
CA ARG A 112 -0.49 -16.32 -7.59
C ARG A 112 -0.12 -15.12 -8.46
N ILE A 113 0.98 -14.45 -8.17
CA ILE A 113 1.46 -13.30 -8.95
C ILE A 113 2.47 -13.66 -10.04
N SER A 114 2.77 -14.94 -10.26
CA SER A 114 3.75 -15.42 -11.24
C SER A 114 3.61 -14.81 -12.64
N LYS A 115 2.39 -14.72 -13.17
CA LYS A 115 2.12 -14.14 -14.50
C LYS A 115 2.59 -12.68 -14.63
N ARG A 116 2.60 -11.95 -13.52
CA ARG A 116 3.00 -10.54 -13.46
C ARG A 116 4.51 -10.43 -13.18
N LEU A 117 4.99 -11.22 -12.23
CA LEU A 117 6.38 -11.23 -11.77
C LEU A 117 7.35 -11.87 -12.78
N GLY A 118 6.85 -12.78 -13.61
CA GLY A 118 7.61 -13.68 -14.48
C GLY A 118 7.88 -15.02 -13.80
N ASP A 119 7.72 -16.12 -14.55
CA ASP A 119 7.83 -17.49 -14.00
C ASP A 119 9.17 -17.77 -13.32
N GLN A 120 10.26 -17.24 -13.87
CA GLN A 120 11.60 -17.42 -13.29
C GLN A 120 11.72 -16.71 -11.93
N ASN A 121 11.36 -15.42 -11.89
CA ASN A 121 11.39 -14.62 -10.66
C ASN A 121 10.46 -15.18 -9.58
N ALA A 122 9.29 -15.71 -9.97
CA ALA A 122 8.37 -16.32 -9.03
C ALA A 122 8.93 -17.60 -8.41
N ARG A 123 9.59 -18.47 -9.21
CA ARG A 123 10.26 -19.66 -8.68
C ARG A 123 11.39 -19.30 -7.74
N GLU A 124 12.24 -18.35 -8.14
CA GLU A 124 13.36 -17.87 -7.32
C GLU A 124 12.88 -17.26 -5.99
N ALA A 125 11.83 -16.44 -6.03
CA ALA A 125 11.24 -15.89 -4.81
C ALA A 125 10.67 -16.98 -3.88
N VAL A 126 10.02 -18.00 -4.44
CA VAL A 126 9.54 -19.17 -3.67
C VAL A 126 10.72 -19.91 -3.04
N ASP A 127 11.80 -20.14 -3.77
CA ASP A 127 12.99 -20.81 -3.24
C ASP A 127 13.62 -20.02 -2.09
N HIS A 128 13.71 -18.69 -2.22
CA HIS A 128 14.16 -17.80 -1.13
C HIS A 128 13.26 -17.91 0.10
N VAL A 129 11.93 -17.90 -0.07
CA VAL A 129 10.97 -18.08 1.03
C VAL A 129 11.19 -19.43 1.72
N GLN A 130 11.35 -20.50 0.96
CA GLN A 130 11.56 -21.85 1.51
C GLN A 130 12.89 -22.01 2.25
N GLN A 131 13.90 -21.23 1.87
CA GLN A 131 15.20 -21.18 2.56
C GLN A 131 15.22 -20.22 3.75
N GLY A 132 14.18 -19.40 3.93
CA GLY A 132 14.12 -18.35 4.96
C GLY A 132 14.81 -17.04 4.57
N ASN A 133 15.23 -16.90 3.31
CA ASN A 133 15.89 -15.72 2.76
C ASN A 133 14.86 -14.64 2.36
N LEU A 134 14.07 -14.17 3.33
CA LEU A 134 12.91 -13.29 3.06
C LEU A 134 13.29 -11.94 2.45
N ALA A 135 14.49 -11.42 2.76
CA ALA A 135 14.98 -10.17 2.18
C ALA A 135 15.14 -10.25 0.67
N ASP A 136 15.66 -11.38 0.15
CA ASP A 136 15.84 -11.59 -1.28
C ASP A 136 14.50 -11.81 -1.99
N ALA A 137 13.57 -12.56 -1.37
CA ALA A 137 12.21 -12.69 -1.86
C ALA A 137 11.49 -11.32 -1.96
N ALA A 138 11.64 -10.48 -0.93
CA ALA A 138 11.10 -9.12 -0.92
C ALA A 138 11.73 -8.24 -2.01
N ARG A 139 13.04 -8.35 -2.24
CA ARG A 139 13.75 -7.63 -3.31
C ARG A 139 13.18 -7.97 -4.69
N ILE A 140 12.91 -9.25 -4.95
CA ILE A 140 12.29 -9.69 -6.21
C ILE A 140 10.89 -9.09 -6.37
N ALA A 141 10.07 -9.12 -5.31
CA ALA A 141 8.74 -8.50 -5.33
C ALA A 141 8.82 -7.00 -5.62
N LEU A 142 9.70 -6.27 -4.93
CA LEU A 142 9.87 -4.82 -5.08
C LEU A 142 10.30 -4.43 -6.48
N HIS A 143 11.21 -5.18 -7.11
CA HIS A 143 11.63 -4.89 -8.48
C HIS A 143 10.45 -4.85 -9.46
N TYR A 144 9.49 -5.76 -9.30
CA TYR A 144 8.27 -5.77 -10.09
C TYR A 144 7.35 -4.59 -9.74
N TYR A 145 7.11 -4.34 -8.44
CA TYR A 145 6.24 -3.26 -8.01
C TYR A 145 6.76 -1.90 -8.48
N ASP A 146 8.07 -1.65 -8.38
CA ASP A 146 8.69 -0.39 -8.78
C ASP A 146 8.52 -0.09 -10.27
N ARG A 147 8.59 -1.11 -11.11
CA ARG A 147 8.32 -0.96 -12.55
C ARG A 147 6.88 -0.49 -12.78
N THR A 148 5.90 -1.15 -12.16
CA THR A 148 4.48 -0.76 -12.31
C THR A 148 4.17 0.60 -11.66
N TYR A 149 4.90 0.91 -10.60
CA TYR A 149 4.75 2.17 -9.88
C TYR A 149 5.26 3.35 -10.70
N ALA A 150 6.40 3.20 -11.39
CA ALA A 150 6.94 4.22 -12.29
C ALA A 150 5.94 4.61 -13.40
N GLU A 151 5.20 3.65 -13.95
CA GLU A 151 4.14 3.91 -14.94
C GLU A 151 2.99 4.74 -14.34
N SER A 152 2.54 4.38 -13.12
CA SER A 152 1.49 5.13 -12.40
C SER A 152 1.93 6.55 -12.07
N VAL A 153 3.19 6.73 -11.64
CA VAL A 153 3.77 8.04 -11.34
C VAL A 153 3.87 8.89 -12.61
N ALA A 154 4.37 8.34 -13.72
CA ALA A 154 4.49 9.04 -14.98
C ALA A 154 3.12 9.56 -15.48
N ALA A 155 2.07 8.74 -15.36
CA ALA A 155 0.70 9.10 -15.74
C ALA A 155 0.05 10.19 -14.85
N ARG A 156 0.67 10.53 -13.71
CA ARG A 156 0.13 11.47 -12.70
C ARG A 156 1.05 12.66 -12.45
N THR A 157 2.01 12.92 -13.34
CA THR A 157 3.01 13.98 -13.17
C THR A 157 2.37 15.34 -12.82
N GLU A 158 1.21 15.65 -13.39
CA GLU A 158 0.48 16.92 -13.15
C GLU A 158 -0.21 17.00 -11.78
N THR A 159 -0.54 15.88 -11.13
CA THR A 159 -1.20 15.89 -9.81
C THR A 159 -0.22 15.72 -8.65
N ILE A 160 1.04 15.40 -8.92
CA ILE A 160 2.09 15.32 -7.89
C ILE A 160 2.45 16.74 -7.45
N THR A 161 2.11 17.07 -6.21
CA THR A 161 2.32 18.42 -5.64
C THR A 161 3.53 18.50 -4.72
N ALA A 162 3.98 17.37 -4.17
CA ALA A 162 5.18 17.28 -3.35
C ALA A 162 5.87 15.92 -3.50
N ARG A 163 7.18 15.91 -3.29
CA ARG A 163 8.00 14.71 -3.12
C ARG A 163 8.70 14.81 -1.78
N LEU A 164 8.63 13.74 -1.00
CA LEU A 164 9.23 13.66 0.33
C LEU A 164 10.18 12.47 0.36
N ASP A 165 11.45 12.75 0.61
CA ASP A 165 12.41 11.70 0.95
C ASP A 165 12.27 11.37 2.43
N GLY A 166 11.82 10.15 2.69
CA GLY A 166 11.68 9.58 4.02
C GLY A 166 12.95 8.86 4.49
N THR A 167 13.97 8.69 3.66
CA THR A 167 15.12 7.83 3.97
C THR A 167 15.81 8.27 5.27
N GLY A 168 16.03 7.31 6.18
CA GLY A 168 16.62 7.52 7.50
C GLY A 168 15.68 8.12 8.54
N LYS A 169 14.43 8.44 8.19
CA LYS A 169 13.45 9.05 9.11
C LYS A 169 12.51 8.00 9.71
N SER A 170 12.10 8.19 10.95
CA SER A 170 11.00 7.42 11.54
C SER A 170 9.65 7.72 10.88
N ASP A 171 8.68 6.83 11.05
CA ASP A 171 7.31 7.03 10.54
C ASP A 171 6.65 8.27 11.15
N ALA A 172 6.97 8.60 12.41
CA ALA A 172 6.48 9.79 13.08
C ALA A 172 7.07 11.08 12.49
N GLU A 173 8.35 11.08 12.12
CA GLU A 173 9.00 12.22 11.45
C GLU A 173 8.40 12.47 10.07
N VAL A 174 8.30 11.42 9.25
CA VAL A 174 7.67 11.52 7.93
C VAL A 174 6.22 11.98 8.04
N ALA A 175 5.45 11.45 8.99
CA ALA A 175 4.06 11.88 9.17
C ALA A 175 3.95 13.37 9.54
N ARG A 176 4.84 13.90 10.41
CA ARG A 176 4.86 15.34 10.73
C ARG A 176 5.18 16.20 9.52
N GLU A 177 6.18 15.79 8.73
CA GLU A 177 6.55 16.52 7.51
C GLU A 177 5.40 16.54 6.50
N LEU A 178 4.76 15.40 6.25
CA LEU A 178 3.60 15.31 5.38
C LEU A 178 2.46 16.23 5.86
N ILE A 179 2.12 16.19 7.15
CA ILE A 179 1.07 17.05 7.74
C ILE A 179 1.43 18.55 7.60
N SER A 180 2.72 18.89 7.63
CA SER A 180 3.17 20.28 7.50
C SER A 180 3.22 20.79 6.05
N LEU A 181 3.02 19.92 5.06
CA LEU A 181 2.97 20.35 3.66
C LEU A 181 1.84 21.38 3.46
N PRO A 182 2.04 22.39 2.60
CA PRO A 182 1.04 23.41 2.32
C PRO A 182 -0.22 22.84 1.66
#